data_AF-A0A9Q0KNY8-F1
#
_entry.id   AF-A0A9Q0KNY8-F1
#
_cell.length_a   1.000
_cell.length_b   1.000
_cell.length_c   1.000
_cell.angle_alpha   90.00
_cell.angle_beta   90.00
_cell.angle_gamma   90.00
#
_symmetry.space_group_name_H-M   'P 1'
#
loop_
_entity.id
_entity.type
_entity.pdbx_description
1 polymer ?
#
loop_
_entity_poly.entity_id
_entity_poly.type
_entity_poly.pdbx_seq_one_letter_code
_entity_poly.pdbx_strand_id
1 'polypeptide(L)'
;MVLYTRLKGLALLLLIGQIHIYRKERNIGEKLFNMVKNSFISIISQEKEKKEENRGSVEFQIFNFTNKIRRLTSHLKLHRKDYLSQRGLRKILGKRQRLLAYLSKKNRVRYKQLIIQLDIREAKTR
;
A
#
# COMPACT_ATOMS: atom_id res chain seq x y z
N MET A 1 37.89 -24.84 -27.62
CA MET A 1 36.41 -24.89 -27.48
C MET A 1 35.91 -25.44 -26.13
N VAL A 2 36.61 -26.40 -25.49
CA VAL A 2 36.16 -27.07 -24.25
C VAL A 2 36.27 -26.21 -22.97
N LEU A 3 37.22 -25.27 -22.88
CA LEU A 3 37.30 -24.37 -21.72
C LEU A 3 36.14 -23.36 -21.66
N TYR A 4 35.67 -22.89 -22.81
CA TYR A 4 34.62 -21.87 -22.90
C TYR A 4 33.25 -22.40 -22.45
N THR A 5 32.96 -23.67 -22.71
CA THR A 5 31.74 -24.33 -22.22
C THR A 5 31.77 -24.54 -20.70
N ARG A 6 32.96 -24.85 -20.14
CA ARG A 6 33.16 -25.00 -18.69
C ARG A 6 33.02 -23.68 -17.91
N LEU A 7 33.59 -22.58 -18.45
CA LEU A 7 33.46 -21.23 -17.88
C LEU A 7 32.02 -20.68 -17.94
N LYS A 8 31.27 -20.94 -19.04
CA LYS A 8 29.86 -20.55 -19.15
C LYS A 8 28.96 -21.27 -18.13
N GLY A 9 29.20 -22.55 -17.86
CA GLY A 9 28.43 -23.32 -16.86
C GLY A 9 28.61 -22.79 -15.43
N LEU A 10 29.84 -22.41 -15.06
CA LEU A 10 30.13 -21.83 -13.75
C LEU A 10 29.52 -20.43 -13.58
N ALA A 11 29.54 -19.60 -14.64
CA ALA A 11 28.88 -18.29 -14.62
C ALA A 11 27.36 -18.42 -14.44
N LEU A 12 26.72 -19.41 -15.08
CA LEU A 12 25.29 -19.66 -14.94
C LEU A 12 24.93 -20.13 -13.52
N LEU A 13 25.76 -20.97 -12.88
CA LEU A 13 25.56 -21.40 -11.49
C LEU A 13 25.70 -20.25 -10.49
N LEU A 14 26.66 -19.34 -10.69
CA LEU A 14 26.79 -18.13 -9.88
C LEU A 14 25.60 -17.19 -10.06
N LEU A 15 25.08 -17.06 -11.28
CA LEU A 15 23.92 -16.21 -11.60
C LEU A 15 22.62 -16.81 -11.03
N ILE A 16 22.44 -18.13 -11.11
CA ILE A 16 21.32 -18.85 -10.46
C ILE A 16 21.42 -18.72 -8.94
N GLY A 17 22.62 -18.83 -8.37
CA GLY A 17 22.88 -18.64 -6.94
C GLY A 17 22.54 -17.22 -6.47
N GLN A 18 22.97 -16.19 -7.22
CA GLN A 18 22.62 -14.80 -6.95
C GLN A 18 21.10 -14.55 -7.09
N ILE A 19 20.44 -15.13 -8.10
CA ILE A 19 18.97 -15.07 -8.24
C ILE A 19 18.27 -15.73 -7.04
N HIS A 20 18.76 -16.86 -6.56
CA HIS A 20 18.14 -17.58 -5.43
C HIS A 20 18.31 -16.82 -4.11
N ILE A 21 19.49 -16.24 -3.86
CA ILE A 21 19.76 -15.35 -2.73
C ILE A 21 18.85 -14.11 -2.79
N TYR A 22 18.76 -13.44 -3.95
CA TYR A 22 17.85 -12.30 -4.16
C TYR A 22 16.36 -12.66 -4.01
N ARG A 23 15.96 -13.90 -4.35
CA ARG A 23 14.58 -14.38 -4.23
C ARG A 23 14.20 -14.70 -2.77
N LYS A 24 15.16 -15.07 -1.91
CA LYS A 24 14.92 -15.35 -0.49
C LYS A 24 14.72 -14.08 0.34
N GLU A 25 15.47 -13.00 0.04
CA GLU A 25 15.29 -11.69 0.68
C GLU A 25 13.93 -11.04 0.36
N ARG A 26 13.43 -11.19 -0.88
CA ARG A 26 12.07 -10.73 -1.23
C ARG A 26 10.97 -11.42 -0.42
N ASN A 27 11.10 -12.72 -0.13
CA ASN A 27 10.10 -13.46 0.65
C ASN A 27 10.07 -13.03 2.13
N ILE A 28 11.19 -12.64 2.73
CA ILE A 28 11.25 -12.17 4.12
C ILE A 28 10.69 -10.75 4.23
N GLY A 29 11.00 -9.88 3.27
CA GLY A 29 10.41 -8.54 3.16
C GLY A 29 8.90 -8.58 2.93
N GLU A 30 8.41 -9.44 2.03
CA GLU A 30 6.98 -9.70 1.81
C GLU A 30 6.31 -10.26 3.07
N LYS A 31 6.96 -11.17 3.81
CA LYS A 31 6.43 -11.77 5.04
C LYS A 31 6.35 -10.75 6.19
N LEU A 32 7.36 -9.90 6.36
CA LEU A 32 7.35 -8.80 7.34
C LEU A 32 6.34 -7.71 6.97
N PHE A 33 6.23 -7.38 5.69
CA PHE A 33 5.23 -6.43 5.16
C PHE A 33 3.80 -6.95 5.34
N ASN A 34 3.56 -8.25 5.14
CA ASN A 34 2.27 -8.88 5.40
C ASN A 34 1.98 -8.99 6.91
N MET A 35 2.99 -9.23 7.76
CA MET A 35 2.84 -9.25 9.21
C MET A 35 2.47 -7.89 9.80
N VAL A 36 3.05 -6.79 9.29
CA VAL A 36 2.72 -5.41 9.70
C VAL A 36 1.32 -4.99 9.19
N LYS A 37 0.92 -5.39 7.98
CA LYS A 37 -0.45 -5.18 7.47
C LYS A 37 -1.50 -5.90 8.33
N ASN A 38 -1.18 -7.10 8.83
CA ASN A 38 -2.09 -7.89 9.66
C ASN A 38 -2.34 -7.26 11.04
N SER A 39 -1.35 -6.57 11.63
CA SER A 39 -1.44 -6.02 12.99
C SER A 39 -2.40 -4.83 13.14
N PHE A 40 -2.77 -4.14 12.06
CA PHE A 40 -3.74 -3.03 12.10
C PHE A 40 -5.11 -3.41 11.53
N ILE A 41 -5.15 -4.37 10.60
CA ILE A 41 -6.42 -5.00 10.17
C ILE A 41 -7.08 -5.72 11.34
N SER A 42 -6.30 -6.32 12.24
CA SER A 42 -6.79 -6.86 13.51
C SER A 42 -7.28 -5.77 14.45
N ILE A 43 -6.61 -4.62 14.58
CA ILE A 43 -7.07 -3.49 15.41
C ILE A 43 -8.42 -2.95 14.90
N ILE A 44 -8.56 -2.74 13.59
CA ILE A 44 -9.81 -2.26 12.98
C ILE A 44 -10.93 -3.33 13.04
N SER A 45 -10.59 -4.62 13.05
CA SER A 45 -11.58 -5.72 13.13
C SER A 45 -11.96 -6.06 14.57
N GLN A 46 -11.06 -5.91 15.55
CA GLN A 46 -11.33 -5.99 16.98
C GLN A 46 -12.09 -4.74 17.48
N GLU A 47 -11.94 -3.60 16.81
CA GLU A 47 -12.77 -2.40 17.02
C GLU A 47 -14.18 -2.50 16.42
N LYS A 48 -14.48 -3.49 15.56
CA LYS A 48 -15.86 -3.66 15.06
C LYS A 48 -16.85 -4.00 16.17
N GLU A 49 -16.39 -4.62 17.25
CA GLU A 49 -17.20 -4.92 18.44
C GLU A 49 -17.23 -3.76 19.44
N LYS A 50 -16.26 -2.84 19.39
CA LYS A 50 -16.20 -1.65 20.25
C LYS A 50 -16.34 -0.36 19.44
N LYS A 51 -17.58 0.14 19.47
CA LYS A 51 -17.99 1.54 19.35
C LYS A 51 -18.37 2.03 17.95
N GLU A 52 -19.66 2.32 17.80
CA GLU A 52 -20.21 3.30 16.85
C GLU A 52 -19.44 4.63 16.84
N GLU A 53 -18.79 4.98 17.96
CA GLU A 53 -17.94 6.16 18.16
C GLU A 53 -16.71 6.23 17.21
N ASN A 54 -16.19 5.09 16.73
CA ASN A 54 -14.97 5.05 15.92
C ASN A 54 -15.22 5.21 14.40
N ARG A 55 -16.47 5.08 13.93
CA ARG A 55 -16.85 5.30 12.51
C ARG A 55 -16.63 6.76 12.08
N GLY A 56 -16.68 7.71 13.02
CA GLY A 56 -16.46 9.13 12.77
C GLY A 56 -14.98 9.54 12.73
N SER A 57 -14.06 8.68 13.17
CA SER A 57 -12.63 9.03 13.27
C SER A 57 -12.03 9.38 11.90
N VAL A 58 -11.09 10.31 11.90
CA VAL A 58 -10.41 10.76 10.68
C VAL A 58 -9.64 9.61 10.02
N GLU A 59 -9.05 8.75 10.85
CA GLU A 59 -8.30 7.56 10.42
C GLU A 59 -9.21 6.57 9.69
N PHE A 60 -10.38 6.24 10.27
CA PHE A 60 -11.35 5.34 9.66
C PHE A 60 -11.87 5.87 8.32
N GLN A 61 -12.16 7.18 8.25
CA GLN A 61 -12.59 7.83 7.01
C GLN A 61 -11.52 7.74 5.92
N ILE A 62 -10.24 7.99 6.25
CA ILE A 62 -9.13 7.88 5.30
C ILE A 62 -8.96 6.43 4.82
N PHE A 63 -9.08 5.45 5.72
CA PHE A 63 -9.06 4.02 5.37
C PHE A 63 -10.18 3.67 4.38
N ASN A 64 -11.42 4.05 4.69
CA ASN A 64 -12.57 3.77 3.83
C ASN A 64 -12.41 4.42 2.44
N PHE A 65 -11.99 5.68 2.37
CA PHE A 65 -11.70 6.35 1.10
C PHE A 65 -10.58 5.66 0.33
N THR A 66 -9.53 5.20 1.00
CA THR A 66 -8.41 4.49 0.36
C THR A 66 -8.90 3.18 -0.26
N ASN A 67 -9.72 2.40 0.44
CA ASN A 67 -10.31 1.17 -0.10
C ASN A 67 -11.23 1.45 -1.29
N LYS A 68 -12.05 2.50 -1.21
CA LYS A 68 -12.93 2.90 -2.32
C LYS A 68 -12.14 3.36 -3.54
N ILE A 69 -11.06 4.11 -3.35
CA ILE A 69 -10.13 4.52 -4.41
C ILE A 69 -9.52 3.29 -5.08
N ARG A 70 -9.02 2.31 -4.31
CA ARG A 70 -8.43 1.07 -4.87
C ARG A 70 -9.44 0.32 -5.75
N ARG A 71 -10.66 0.12 -5.25
CA ARG A 71 -11.74 -0.56 -6.00
C ARG A 71 -12.11 0.18 -7.29
N LEU A 72 -12.35 1.49 -7.21
CA LEU A 72 -12.70 2.31 -8.38
C LEU A 72 -11.56 2.40 -9.39
N THR A 73 -10.32 2.45 -8.92
CA THR A 73 -9.15 2.46 -9.83
C THR A 73 -9.08 1.17 -10.63
N SER A 74 -9.30 0.01 -9.99
CA SER A 74 -9.36 -1.28 -10.71
C SER A 74 -10.52 -1.33 -11.70
N HIS A 75 -11.71 -0.84 -11.32
CA HIS A 75 -12.86 -0.76 -12.23
C HIS A 75 -12.56 0.11 -13.47
N LEU A 76 -11.97 1.29 -13.28
CA LEU A 76 -11.65 2.23 -14.36
C LEU A 76 -10.52 1.77 -15.28
N LYS A 77 -9.68 0.82 -14.84
CA LYS A 77 -8.70 0.18 -15.73
C LYS A 77 -9.39 -0.59 -16.87
N LEU A 78 -10.52 -1.24 -16.55
CA LEU A 78 -11.36 -1.97 -17.50
C LEU A 78 -12.30 -1.01 -18.24
N HIS A 79 -12.92 -0.07 -17.53
CA HIS A 79 -13.91 0.88 -18.07
C HIS A 79 -13.34 2.30 -18.21
N ARG A 80 -12.40 2.48 -19.15
CA ARG A 80 -11.68 3.76 -19.32
C ARG A 80 -12.58 4.94 -19.73
N LYS A 81 -13.72 4.68 -20.37
CA LYS A 81 -14.67 5.70 -20.85
C LYS A 81 -15.74 6.09 -19.83
N ASP A 82 -15.74 5.52 -18.61
CA ASP A 82 -16.68 5.91 -17.56
C ASP A 82 -16.23 7.20 -16.87
N TYR A 83 -16.60 8.33 -17.48
CA TYR A 83 -16.26 9.66 -16.98
C TYR A 83 -17.00 10.05 -15.69
N LEU A 84 -18.18 9.49 -15.44
CA LEU A 84 -18.95 9.76 -14.23
C LEU A 84 -18.26 9.15 -13.01
N SER A 85 -17.82 7.90 -13.12
CA SER A 85 -17.03 7.23 -12.08
C SER A 85 -15.67 7.89 -11.89
N GLN A 86 -15.00 8.34 -12.96
CA GLN A 86 -13.77 9.13 -12.85
C GLN A 86 -13.98 10.44 -12.06
N ARG A 87 -15.08 11.15 -12.33
CA ARG A 87 -15.43 12.37 -11.57
C ARG A 87 -15.67 12.05 -10.10
N GLY A 88 -16.38 10.96 -9.79
CA GLY A 88 -16.59 10.46 -8.43
C GLY A 88 -15.27 10.13 -7.72
N LEU A 89 -14.36 9.45 -8.42
CA LEU A 89 -13.03 9.11 -7.92
C LEU A 89 -12.23 10.37 -7.55
N ARG A 90 -12.21 11.39 -8.43
CA ARG A 90 -11.53 12.67 -8.16
C ARG A 90 -12.08 13.36 -6.91
N LYS A 91 -13.41 13.36 -6.72
CA LYS A 91 -14.05 13.92 -5.50
C LYS A 91 -13.58 13.19 -4.24
N ILE A 92 -13.54 11.86 -4.26
CA ILE A 92 -13.09 11.05 -3.11
C ILE A 92 -11.61 11.30 -2.81
N LEU A 93 -10.77 11.39 -3.85
CA LEU A 93 -9.34 11.65 -3.71
C LEU A 93 -9.08 13.01 -3.06
N GLY A 94 -9.81 14.05 -3.47
CA GLY A 94 -9.74 15.38 -2.85
C GLY A 94 -10.21 15.39 -1.39
N LYS A 95 -11.31 14.69 -1.05
CA LYS A 95 -11.76 14.55 0.35
C LYS A 95 -10.69 13.90 1.23
N ARG A 96 -10.11 12.79 0.76
CA ARG A 96 -9.04 12.08 1.48
C ARG A 96 -7.81 12.96 1.68
N GLN A 97 -7.42 13.74 0.66
CA GLN A 97 -6.28 14.66 0.76
C GLN A 97 -6.51 15.74 1.83
N ARG A 98 -7.71 16.30 1.92
CA ARG A 98 -8.06 17.28 2.97
C ARG A 98 -7.98 16.68 4.37
N LEU A 99 -8.48 15.45 4.55
CA LEU A 99 -8.39 14.75 5.84
C LEU A 99 -6.94 14.43 6.23
N LEU A 100 -6.10 14.01 5.29
CA LEU A 100 -4.68 13.78 5.52
C LEU A 100 -3.96 15.08 5.90
N ALA A 101 -4.27 16.19 5.23
CA ALA A 101 -3.72 17.50 5.56
C ALA A 101 -4.15 17.95 6.96
N TYR A 102 -5.42 17.75 7.33
CA TYR A 102 -5.92 18.01 8.68
C TYR A 102 -5.18 17.17 9.73
N LEU A 103 -5.07 15.86 9.50
CA LEU A 103 -4.39 14.96 10.43
C LEU A 103 -2.91 15.31 10.58
N SER A 104 -2.23 15.66 9.49
CA SER A 104 -0.84 16.12 9.52
C SER A 104 -0.64 17.39 10.33
N LYS A 105 -1.62 18.30 10.34
CA LYS A 105 -1.57 19.53 11.17
C LYS A 105 -1.85 19.23 12.63
N LYS A 106 -2.82 18.35 12.92
CA LYS A 106 -3.25 18.03 14.28
C LYS A 106 -2.30 17.09 15.02
N ASN A 107 -1.80 16.04 14.35
CA ASN A 107 -0.91 15.05 14.95
C ASN A 107 -0.02 14.40 13.88
N ARG A 108 1.24 14.83 13.83
CA ARG A 108 2.23 14.31 12.86
C ARG A 108 2.57 12.84 13.07
N VAL A 109 2.57 12.34 14.31
CA VAL A 109 2.92 10.93 14.61
C VAL A 109 1.84 10.01 14.04
N ARG A 110 0.56 10.30 14.33
CA ARG A 110 -0.57 9.53 13.78
C ARG A 110 -0.62 9.61 12.25
N TYR A 111 -0.34 10.77 11.67
CA TYR A 111 -0.23 10.94 10.22
C TYR A 111 0.82 10.01 9.61
N LYS A 112 2.05 10.02 10.14
CA LYS A 112 3.15 9.17 9.64
C LYS A 112 2.84 7.68 9.76
N GLN A 113 2.28 7.25 10.89
CA GLN A 113 1.86 5.85 11.08
C GLN A 113 0.81 5.46 10.03
N LEU A 114 -0.21 6.31 9.83
CA LEU A 114 -1.32 6.04 8.93
C LEU A 114 -0.89 5.96 7.46
N ILE A 115 -0.04 6.87 6.98
CA ILE A 115 0.41 6.85 5.57
C ILE A 115 1.28 5.63 5.27
N ILE A 116 2.13 5.20 6.21
CA ILE A 116 2.97 4.00 6.07
C ILE A 116 2.08 2.76 6.00
N GLN A 117 1.10 2.65 6.89
CA GLN A 117 0.19 1.51 6.95
C GLN A 117 -0.69 1.40 5.70
N LEU A 118 -1.22 2.53 5.23
CA LEU A 118 -2.12 2.55 4.08
C LEU A 118 -1.38 2.61 2.73
N ASP A 119 -0.04 2.64 2.75
CA ASP A 119 0.81 2.78 1.57
C ASP A 119 0.38 4.00 0.73
N ILE A 120 0.25 5.14 1.41
CA ILE A 120 -0.13 6.41 0.81
C ILE A 120 1.13 7.24 0.62
N ARG A 121 1.36 7.68 -0.62
CA ARG A 121 2.46 8.60 -0.93
C ARG A 121 2.36 9.88 -0.10
N GLU A 122 3.46 10.29 0.53
CA GLU A 122 3.54 11.56 1.25
C GLU A 122 3.16 12.71 0.32
N ALA A 123 2.30 13.59 0.83
CA ALA A 123 1.98 14.82 0.13
C ALA A 123 3.16 15.77 0.30
N LYS A 124 3.75 16.22 -0.81
CA LYS A 124 4.79 17.25 -0.78
C LYS A 124 4.11 18.57 -0.37
N THR A 125 4.22 18.94 0.89
CA THR A 125 3.81 20.26 1.36
C THR A 125 4.69 21.28 0.64
N ARG A 126 4.09 22.10 -0.24
CA ARG A 126 4.74 23.30 -0.77
C ARG A 126 4.59 24.42 0.23
#